data_AF-A0A7L2RV66-F1
#
_entry.id   AF-A0A7L2RV66-F1
#
_cell.length_a   1.000
_cell.length_b   1.000
_cell.length_c   1.000
_cell.angle_alpha   90.00
_cell.angle_beta   90.00
_cell.angle_gamma   90.00
#
_symmetry.space_group_name_H-M   'P 1'
#
loop_
_entity.id
_entity.type
_entity.pdbx_description
1 polymer ?
#
loop_
_entity_poly.entity_id
_entity_poly.type
_entity_poly.pdbx_seq_one_letter_code
_entity_poly.pdbx_strand_id
1 'polypeptide(L)'
;QILGKVYAVLSDPKQRAVYDETGTVDEEAEVLREDRDWLQYWQLLFKLTVKDIEDFQQKYKNSSEELADVKAAYLNFKGDMDRIMEHVMCTDYTDEPRIREMIEGAIESGELPSYSTFVKESKKKMMSRRRR
;
A
#
# COMPACT_ATOMS: atom_id res chain seq x y z
N GLN A 1 7.66 -20.50 2.56
CA GLN A 1 6.25 -20.05 2.60
C GLN A 1 5.69 -20.14 4.03
N ILE A 2 6.17 -19.30 4.96
CA ILE A 2 5.77 -19.38 6.37
C ILE A 2 4.39 -18.74 6.60
N LEU A 3 4.12 -17.62 5.94
CA LEU A 3 2.87 -16.87 6.11
C LEU A 3 1.61 -17.69 5.74
N GLY A 4 1.69 -18.49 4.67
CA GLY A 4 0.60 -19.37 4.29
C GLY A 4 0.29 -20.41 5.37
N LYS A 5 1.32 -21.08 5.91
CA LYS A 5 1.19 -22.04 7.00
C LYS A 5 0.53 -21.41 8.24
N VAL A 6 0.99 -20.21 8.62
CA VAL A 6 0.39 -19.43 9.72
C VAL A 6 -1.08 -19.14 9.44
N TYR A 7 -1.43 -18.71 8.23
CA TYR A 7 -2.82 -18.48 7.86
C TYR A 7 -3.65 -19.77 7.94
N ALA A 8 -3.17 -20.91 7.44
CA ALA A 8 -3.94 -22.15 7.51
C ALA A 8 -4.28 -22.57 8.94
N VAL A 9 -3.33 -22.45 9.87
CA VAL A 9 -3.56 -22.77 11.29
C VAL A 9 -4.47 -21.75 11.95
N LEU A 10 -4.17 -20.46 11.77
CA LEU A 10 -4.90 -19.41 12.47
C LEU A 10 -6.27 -19.13 11.84
N SER A 11 -6.49 -19.36 10.55
CA SER A 11 -7.78 -19.10 9.91
C SER A 11 -8.85 -20.13 10.29
N ASP A 12 -8.46 -21.36 10.63
CA ASP A 12 -9.35 -22.40 11.12
C ASP A 12 -9.59 -22.26 12.64
N PRO A 13 -10.83 -22.05 13.12
CA PRO A 13 -11.10 -21.86 14.54
C PRO A 13 -10.69 -23.04 15.44
N LYS A 14 -10.72 -24.27 14.92
CA LYS A 14 -10.34 -25.47 15.69
C LYS A 14 -8.83 -25.59 15.80
N GLN A 15 -8.11 -25.39 14.70
CA GLN A 15 -6.64 -25.40 14.74
C GLN A 15 -6.10 -24.23 15.55
N ARG A 16 -6.73 -23.05 15.46
CA ARG A 16 -6.42 -21.91 16.32
C ARG A 16 -6.62 -22.24 17.79
N ALA A 17 -7.75 -22.86 18.16
CA ALA A 17 -8.01 -23.22 19.57
C ALA A 17 -6.94 -24.17 20.13
N VAL A 18 -6.55 -25.19 19.36
CA VAL A 18 -5.46 -26.10 19.77
C VAL A 18 -4.15 -25.32 19.94
N TYR A 19 -3.79 -24.50 18.96
CA TYR A 19 -2.57 -23.69 19.04
C TYR A 19 -2.58 -22.73 20.24
N ASP A 20 -3.69 -22.05 20.52
CA ASP A 20 -3.84 -21.13 21.64
C ASP A 20 -3.74 -21.87 23.00
N GLU A 21 -4.19 -23.12 23.08
CA GLU A 21 -4.13 -23.94 24.30
C GLU A 21 -2.77 -24.62 24.52
N THR A 22 -2.15 -25.16 23.46
CA THR A 22 -0.96 -26.02 23.58
C THR A 22 0.33 -25.34 23.12
N GLY A 23 0.24 -24.27 22.35
CA GLY A 23 1.39 -23.63 21.69
C GLY A 23 2.02 -24.49 20.59
N THR A 24 1.35 -25.56 20.15
CA THR A 24 1.87 -26.51 19.16
C THR A 24 1.03 -26.56 17.89
N VAL A 25 1.65 -27.00 16.81
CA VAL A 25 1.02 -27.19 15.50
C VAL A 25 1.37 -28.59 15.00
N ASP A 26 0.41 -29.27 14.38
CA ASP A 26 0.65 -30.53 13.67
C ASP A 26 1.36 -30.25 12.34
N GLU A 27 2.69 -30.29 12.33
CA GLU A 27 3.52 -30.02 11.15
C GLU A 27 3.31 -31.02 10.00
N GLU A 28 2.71 -32.18 10.28
CA GLU A 28 2.43 -33.24 9.31
C GLU A 28 1.06 -33.05 8.63
N ALA A 29 0.27 -32.07 9.09
CA ALA A 29 -1.03 -31.78 8.51
C ALA A 29 -0.91 -31.42 7.01
N GLU A 30 -1.83 -31.95 6.19
CA GLU A 30 -1.94 -31.65 4.75
C GLU A 30 -1.91 -30.15 4.43
N VAL A 31 -2.47 -29.34 5.34
CA VAL A 31 -2.53 -27.88 5.17
C VAL A 31 -1.18 -27.17 5.33
N LEU A 32 -0.17 -27.87 5.87
CA LEU A 32 1.18 -27.38 6.16
C LEU A 32 2.27 -28.01 5.30
N ARG A 33 1.90 -28.89 4.36
CA ARG A 33 2.85 -29.46 3.40
C ARG A 33 3.58 -28.37 2.63
N GLU A 34 4.87 -28.59 2.38
CA GLU A 34 5.75 -27.60 1.75
C GLU A 34 5.44 -27.37 0.26
N ASP A 35 4.79 -28.33 -0.39
CA ASP A 35 4.43 -28.31 -1.81
C ASP A 35 3.06 -27.68 -2.10
N ARG A 36 2.37 -27.14 -1.09
CA ARG A 36 1.09 -26.46 -1.28
C ARG A 36 1.24 -25.23 -2.18
N ASP A 37 0.42 -25.16 -3.22
CA ASP A 37 0.30 -23.96 -4.07
C ASP A 37 -0.55 -22.88 -3.37
N TRP A 38 0.12 -22.00 -2.63
CA TRP A 38 -0.55 -20.87 -1.99
C TRP A 38 -1.10 -19.87 -3.00
N LEU A 39 -0.51 -19.73 -4.19
CA LEU A 39 -1.02 -18.81 -5.18
C LEU A 39 -2.42 -19.25 -5.63
N GLN A 40 -2.58 -20.54 -5.94
CA GLN A 40 -3.88 -21.12 -6.27
C GLN A 40 -4.86 -21.00 -5.10
N TYR A 41 -4.42 -21.27 -3.87
CA TYR A 41 -5.24 -21.14 -2.67
C TYR A 41 -5.77 -19.70 -2.48
N TRP A 42 -4.90 -18.69 -2.60
CA TRP A 42 -5.28 -17.30 -2.47
C TRP A 42 -6.19 -16.82 -3.60
N GLN A 43 -5.99 -17.31 -4.83
CA GLN A 43 -6.89 -17.02 -5.96
C GLN A 43 -8.30 -17.60 -5.77
N LEU A 44 -8.43 -18.74 -5.07
CA LEU A 44 -9.73 -19.31 -4.72
C LEU A 44 -10.48 -18.48 -3.66
N LEU A 45 -9.74 -17.98 -2.66
CA LEU A 45 -10.31 -17.17 -1.59
C LEU A 45 -10.64 -15.74 -2.04
N PHE A 46 -9.71 -15.12 -2.77
CA PHE A 46 -9.81 -13.75 -3.25
C PHE A 46 -10.01 -13.76 -4.75
N LYS A 47 -11.28 -13.70 -5.16
CA LYS A 47 -11.66 -13.52 -6.56
C LYS A 47 -11.40 -12.07 -6.99
N LEU A 48 -10.13 -11.73 -7.16
CA LEU A 48 -9.70 -10.44 -7.70
C LEU A 48 -9.31 -10.61 -9.16
N THR A 49 -9.84 -9.75 -10.00
CA THR A 49 -9.50 -9.64 -11.41
C THR A 49 -8.64 -8.40 -11.66
N VAL A 50 -7.94 -8.36 -12.78
CA VAL A 50 -7.23 -7.15 -13.23
C VAL A 50 -8.19 -5.96 -13.32
N LYS A 51 -9.43 -6.22 -13.75
CA LYS A 51 -10.48 -5.20 -13.82
C LYS A 51 -10.83 -4.62 -12.45
N ASP A 52 -10.85 -5.43 -11.39
CA ASP A 52 -11.11 -4.92 -10.03
C ASP A 52 -10.01 -3.94 -9.58
N ILE A 53 -8.76 -4.18 -9.98
CA ILE A 53 -7.63 -3.27 -9.72
C ILE A 53 -7.79 -1.97 -10.52
N GLU A 54 -8.14 -2.06 -11.80
CA GLU A 54 -8.39 -0.89 -12.66
C GLU A 54 -9.57 -0.05 -12.15
N ASP A 55 -10.67 -0.70 -11.76
CA ASP A 55 -11.86 -0.06 -11.21
C ASP A 55 -11.54 0.60 -9.86
N PHE A 56 -10.72 -0.03 -9.02
CA PHE A 56 -10.22 0.57 -7.77
C PHE A 56 -9.36 1.80 -8.06
N GLN A 57 -8.39 1.69 -8.97
CA GLN A 57 -7.50 2.78 -9.34
C GLN A 57 -8.28 4.00 -9.85
N GLN A 58 -9.30 3.78 -10.69
CA GLN A 58 -10.16 4.85 -11.19
C GLN A 58 -10.97 5.54 -10.08
N LYS A 59 -11.46 4.77 -9.10
CA LYS A 59 -12.19 5.32 -7.95
C LYS A 59 -11.30 6.07 -6.98
N TYR A 60 -10.07 5.59 -6.80
CA TYR A 60 -9.10 6.16 -5.87
C TYR A 60 -8.50 7.47 -6.42
N LYS A 61 -8.11 7.52 -7.70
CA LYS A 61 -7.52 8.72 -8.30
C LYS A 61 -8.50 9.90 -8.29
N ASN A 62 -8.03 11.07 -7.86
CA ASN A 62 -8.76 12.32 -7.63
C ASN A 62 -9.88 12.23 -6.58
N SER A 63 -9.88 11.20 -5.74
CA SER A 63 -10.85 11.07 -4.66
C SER A 63 -10.44 11.86 -3.42
N SER A 64 -11.38 12.01 -2.48
CA SER A 64 -11.08 12.54 -1.15
C SER A 64 -10.17 11.61 -0.35
N GLU A 65 -10.20 10.31 -0.61
CA GLU A 65 -9.33 9.31 0.02
C GLU A 65 -7.88 9.54 -0.40
N GLU A 66 -7.62 9.68 -1.70
CA GLU A 66 -6.27 9.99 -2.18
C GLU A 66 -5.76 11.32 -1.64
N LEU A 67 -6.60 12.36 -1.60
CA LEU A 67 -6.20 13.64 -1.01
C LEU A 67 -5.79 13.49 0.47
N ALA A 68 -6.52 12.67 1.23
CA ALA A 68 -6.18 12.39 2.63
C ALA A 68 -4.84 11.64 2.74
N ASP A 69 -4.62 10.64 1.90
CA ASP A 69 -3.37 9.86 1.88
C ASP A 69 -2.17 10.72 1.45
N VAL A 70 -2.34 11.59 0.46
CA VAL A 70 -1.31 12.55 0.04
C VAL A 70 -0.96 13.52 1.17
N LYS A 71 -1.96 14.05 1.88
CA LYS A 71 -1.74 14.92 3.05
C LYS A 71 -1.00 14.18 4.16
N ALA A 72 -1.40 12.94 4.45
CA ALA A 72 -0.75 12.11 5.46
C ALA A 72 0.71 11.82 5.09
N ALA A 73 0.97 11.42 3.84
CA ALA A 73 2.32 11.19 3.33
C ALA A 73 3.17 12.47 3.39
N TYR A 74 2.60 13.61 2.99
CA TYR A 74 3.27 14.91 3.05
C TYR A 74 3.73 15.27 4.47
N LEU A 75 2.87 15.08 5.47
CA LEU A 75 3.20 15.31 6.87
C LEU A 75 4.26 14.33 7.38
N ASN A 76 4.10 13.03 7.10
CA ASN A 76 5.01 11.98 7.54
C ASN A 76 6.42 12.15 6.97
N PHE A 77 6.53 12.58 5.71
CA PHE A 77 7.80 12.76 5.02
C PHE A 77 8.26 14.21 4.93
N LYS A 78 7.60 15.10 5.68
CA LYS A 78 7.93 16.52 5.75
C LYS A 78 8.14 17.12 4.36
N GLY A 79 7.22 16.87 3.43
CA GLY A 79 7.26 17.39 2.06
C GLY A 79 8.31 16.80 1.11
N ASP A 80 8.96 15.68 1.46
CA ASP A 80 9.86 14.99 0.53
C ASP A 80 9.07 14.25 -0.56
N MET A 81 9.04 14.84 -1.75
CA MET A 81 8.31 14.30 -2.90
C MET A 81 8.80 12.93 -3.38
N ASP A 82 10.06 12.55 -3.17
CA ASP A 82 10.51 11.20 -3.53
C ASP A 82 9.78 10.17 -2.68
N ARG A 83 9.72 10.42 -1.37
CA ARG A 83 9.05 9.51 -0.42
C ARG A 83 7.54 9.52 -0.62
N ILE A 84 6.94 10.68 -0.88
CA ILE A 84 5.50 10.78 -1.13
C ILE A 84 5.12 9.91 -2.33
N MET A 85 5.81 10.07 -3.46
CA MET A 85 5.51 9.31 -4.68
C MET A 85 5.75 7.80 -4.52
N GLU A 86 6.67 7.38 -3.63
CA GLU A 86 6.92 5.97 -3.32
C GLU A 86 5.86 5.34 -2.39
N HIS A 87 5.08 6.15 -1.65
CA HIS A 87 4.15 5.65 -0.62
C HIS A 87 2.67 5.86 -0.97
N VAL A 88 2.34 6.80 -1.85
CA VAL A 88 0.94 7.01 -2.28
C VAL A 88 0.58 5.95 -3.31
N MET A 89 -0.57 5.29 -3.11
CA MET A 89 -1.05 4.23 -4.00
C MET A 89 -1.36 4.76 -5.41
N CYS A 90 -1.41 3.85 -6.38
CA CYS A 90 -1.84 4.15 -7.75
C CYS A 90 -1.09 5.32 -8.40
N THR A 91 0.14 5.58 -7.99
CA THR A 91 0.93 6.73 -8.41
C THR A 91 2.12 6.28 -9.24
N ASP A 92 2.31 6.93 -10.39
CA ASP A 92 3.54 6.83 -11.19
C ASP A 92 4.16 8.23 -11.41
N TYR A 93 5.32 8.30 -12.07
CA TYR A 93 6.01 9.58 -12.27
C TYR A 93 5.21 10.61 -13.09
N THR A 94 4.25 10.16 -13.91
CA THR A 94 3.36 11.02 -14.70
C THR A 94 2.28 11.67 -13.84
N ASP A 95 1.98 11.09 -12.67
CA ASP A 95 1.02 11.63 -11.70
C ASP A 95 1.61 12.75 -10.81
N GLU A 96 2.93 12.95 -10.79
CA GLU A 96 3.57 13.96 -9.94
C GLU A 96 2.93 15.36 -10.03
N PRO A 97 2.59 15.91 -11.22
CA PRO A 97 1.98 17.22 -11.31
C PRO A 97 0.66 17.33 -10.54
N ARG A 98 -0.17 16.29 -10.62
CA ARG A 98 -1.49 16.22 -9.97
C ARG A 98 -1.37 16.10 -8.46
N ILE A 99 -0.44 15.25 -7.97
CA ILE A 99 -0.14 15.12 -6.54
C ILE A 99 0.41 16.44 -5.99
N ARG A 100 1.27 17.12 -6.76
CA ARG A 100 1.83 18.41 -6.38
C ARG A 100 0.75 19.50 -6.27
N GLU A 101 -0.17 19.53 -7.22
CA GLU A 101 -1.33 20.45 -7.20
C GLU A 101 -2.21 20.23 -5.96
N MET A 102 -2.48 18.97 -5.58
CA MET A 102 -3.21 18.65 -4.35
C MET A 102 -2.52 19.19 -3.09
N ILE A 103 -1.19 19.05 -3.01
CA ILE A 103 -0.39 19.56 -1.89
C ILE A 103 -0.39 21.09 -1.89
N GLU A 104 -0.19 21.72 -3.04
CA GLU A 104 -0.17 23.18 -3.18
C GLU A 104 -1.52 23.78 -2.76
N GLY A 105 -2.64 23.23 -3.25
CA GLY A 105 -3.97 23.65 -2.84
C GLY A 105 -4.23 23.48 -1.34
N ALA A 106 -3.73 22.41 -0.72
CA ALA A 106 -3.85 22.19 0.72
C ALA A 106 -2.94 23.11 1.56
N ILE A 107 -1.81 23.56 1.03
CA ILE A 107 -0.97 24.58 1.68
C ILE A 107 -1.66 25.95 1.58
N GLU A 108 -2.23 26.28 0.41
CA GLU A 108 -2.96 27.53 0.17
C GLU A 108 -4.22 27.64 1.04
N SER A 109 -4.94 26.53 1.26
CA SER A 109 -6.09 26.50 2.18
C SER A 109 -5.69 26.54 3.66
N GLY A 110 -4.40 26.42 3.98
CA GLY A 110 -3.88 26.40 5.35
C GLY A 110 -4.03 25.05 6.07
N GLU A 111 -4.43 24.00 5.37
CA GLU A 111 -4.57 22.64 5.93
C GLU A 111 -3.22 21.94 6.09
N LEU A 112 -2.22 22.29 5.29
CA LEU A 112 -0.86 21.77 5.39
C LEU A 112 0.16 22.87 5.69
N PRO A 113 1.19 22.59 6.52
CA PRO A 113 2.30 23.50 6.70
C PRO A 113 3.19 23.55 5.45
N SER A 114 3.80 24.70 5.20
CA SER A 114 4.75 24.86 4.09
C SER A 114 6.14 24.34 4.46
N TYR A 115 6.47 23.09 4.08
CA TYR A 115 7.82 22.55 4.30
C TYR A 115 8.82 23.02 3.24
N SER A 116 10.01 23.43 3.70
CA SER A 116 11.08 23.96 2.83
C SER A 116 11.62 22.94 1.81
N THR A 117 11.62 21.66 2.17
CA THR A 117 11.93 20.51 1.31
C THR A 117 11.06 20.44 0.05
N PHE A 118 9.77 20.77 0.18
CA PHE A 118 8.82 20.80 -0.93
C PHE A 118 8.94 22.08 -1.75
N VAL A 119 8.98 23.23 -1.07
CA VAL A 119 8.98 24.56 -1.71
C VAL A 119 10.29 24.84 -2.44
N LYS A 120 11.42 24.43 -1.86
CA LYS A 120 12.77 24.67 -2.42
C LYS A 120 13.31 23.44 -3.15
N GLU A 121 12.43 22.54 -3.60
CA GLU A 121 12.84 21.37 -4.33
C GLU A 121 13.60 21.75 -5.61
N SER A 122 14.77 21.14 -5.83
CA SER A 122 15.56 21.44 -7.02
C SER A 122 14.93 20.84 -8.28
N LYS A 123 14.98 21.59 -9.39
CA LYS A 123 14.55 21.10 -10.71
C LYS A 123 15.25 19.79 -11.11
N LYS A 124 16.50 19.60 -10.69
CA LYS A 124 17.25 18.36 -10.95
C LYS A 124 16.58 17.14 -10.31
N LYS A 125 16.09 17.27 -9.07
CA LYS A 125 15.41 16.20 -8.34
C LYS A 125 14.08 15.83 -9.01
N MET A 126 13.27 16.83 -9.34
CA MET A 126 12.03 16.63 -10.12
C MET A 126 12.28 15.93 -11.46
N MET A 127 13.28 16.40 -12.22
CA MET A 127 13.62 15.79 -13.52
C MET A 127 14.18 14.37 -13.39
N SER A 128 14.87 14.06 -12.29
CA SER A 128 15.36 12.71 -12.03
C SER A 128 14.22 11.72 -11.76
N ARG A 129 13.12 12.16 -11.12
CA ARG A 129 11.96 11.30 -10.89
C ARG A 129 11.24 10.91 -12.17
N ARG A 130 11.15 11.83 -13.14
CA ARG A 130 10.57 11.56 -14.47
C ARG A 130 11.33 10.55 -15.33
N ARG A 131 12.53 10.14 -14.92
CA ARG A 131 13.40 9.22 -15.66
C ARG A 131 13.44 7.81 -15.04
N ARG A 132 12.75 7.60 -13.92
CA ARG A 132 12.58 6.29 -13.31
C ARG A 132 11.44 5.55 -13.99
#